data_AF-A0A7J6X370-F1
#
_entry.id   AF-A0A7J6X370-F1
#
_cell.length_a   1.000
_cell.length_b   1.000
_cell.length_c   1.000
_cell.angle_alpha   90.00
_cell.angle_beta   90.00
_cell.angle_gamma   90.00
#
_symmetry.space_group_name_H-M   'P 1'
#
loop_
_entity.id
_entity.type
_entity.pdbx_description
1 polymer ?
#
loop_
_entity_poly.entity_id
_entity_poly.type
_entity_poly.pdbx_seq_one_letter_code
_entity_poly.pdbx_strand_id
1 'polypeptide(L)'
;MEKTHDQDVLVQVKHVQELSINGVEPPPRYIRKEKDNIDAPINTTSIPIIDLHLLSSSSSQEKEKELEKFKSALTSWGLFQAIGHDIPSTLLDELQRTAKEFFDLPMEEKHKYSTNFNGKQELLQGYGNDLIVSDDQVIDWSDRLYLLVKPLDQRNYKLWPQHPTGFRYLSPMSTASTYCIILFINCG
;
A
#
# COMPACT_ATOMS: atom_id res chain seq x y z
N MET A 1 -25.80 32.22 16.41
CA MET A 1 -25.05 32.45 15.16
C MET A 1 -24.54 31.11 14.70
N GLU A 2 -25.35 30.51 13.85
CA GLU A 2 -25.07 29.30 13.11
C GLU A 2 -23.97 29.63 12.08
N LYS A 3 -22.84 28.92 12.14
CA LYS A 3 -21.86 28.93 11.05
C LYS A 3 -21.86 27.55 10.41
N THR A 4 -22.78 27.38 9.47
CA THR A 4 -22.67 26.42 8.38
C THR A 4 -21.75 27.03 7.32
N HIS A 5 -20.56 26.46 7.14
CA HIS A 5 -19.97 26.42 5.80
C HIS A 5 -19.21 25.10 5.62
N ASP A 6 -19.95 24.21 5.00
CA ASP A 6 -19.56 22.99 4.33
C ASP A 6 -18.73 23.38 3.09
N GLN A 7 -17.49 22.89 3.04
CA GLN A 7 -16.69 22.70 1.84
C GLN A 7 -15.57 21.74 2.25
N ASP A 8 -15.79 20.45 2.02
CA ASP A 8 -14.73 19.43 2.00
C ASP A 8 -13.62 19.89 1.04
N VAL A 9 -12.61 20.60 1.56
CA VAL A 9 -11.48 21.03 0.75
C VAL A 9 -10.57 19.82 0.56
N LEU A 10 -10.85 19.05 -0.49
CA LEU A 10 -9.95 18.03 -0.98
C LEU A 10 -8.74 18.71 -1.62
N VAL A 11 -7.74 19.04 -0.81
CA VAL A 11 -6.48 19.62 -1.28
C VAL A 11 -5.54 18.50 -1.71
N GLN A 12 -5.12 18.54 -2.97
CA GLN A 12 -3.98 17.74 -3.42
C GLN A 12 -2.69 18.31 -2.79
N VAL A 13 -1.98 17.48 -2.04
CA VAL A 13 -0.71 17.86 -1.41
C VAL A 13 0.43 17.70 -2.41
N LYS A 14 1.49 18.50 -2.24
CA LYS A 14 2.75 18.25 -2.94
C LYS A 14 3.25 16.85 -2.62
N HIS A 15 3.86 16.21 -3.60
CA HIS A 15 4.38 14.86 -3.46
C HIS A 15 5.54 14.82 -2.48
N VAL A 16 5.55 13.81 -1.61
CA VAL A 16 6.54 13.67 -0.54
C VAL A 16 7.95 13.52 -1.11
N GLN A 17 8.10 12.79 -2.22
CA GLN A 17 9.36 12.62 -2.91
C GLN A 17 9.89 13.95 -3.47
N GLU A 18 9.01 14.86 -3.94
CA GLU A 18 9.43 16.20 -4.38
C GLU A 18 9.91 17.05 -3.20
N LEU A 19 9.19 17.01 -2.07
CA LEU A 19 9.59 17.70 -0.85
C LEU A 19 10.95 17.19 -0.34
N SER A 20 11.14 15.87 -0.34
CA SER A 20 12.37 15.21 0.10
C SER A 20 13.57 15.53 -0.80
N ILE A 21 13.44 15.42 -2.13
CA ILE A 21 14.52 15.73 -3.08
C ILE A 21 14.99 17.18 -2.97
N ASN A 22 14.05 18.10 -2.71
CA ASN A 22 14.35 19.52 -2.55
C ASN A 22 14.82 19.91 -1.14
N GLY A 23 14.95 18.94 -0.21
CA GLY A 23 15.38 19.19 1.17
C GLY A 23 14.40 20.05 1.97
N VAL A 24 13.11 20.00 1.63
CA VAL A 24 12.07 20.74 2.34
C VAL A 24 11.70 19.99 3.61
N GLU A 25 11.72 20.69 4.75
CA GLU A 25 11.27 20.11 6.02
C GLU A 25 9.79 19.68 5.93
N PRO A 26 9.41 18.56 6.59
CA PRO A 26 8.04 18.09 6.60
C PRO A 26 7.05 19.17 7.07
N PRO A 27 6.06 19.56 6.24
CA PRO A 27 5.02 20.49 6.68
C PRO A 27 4.29 19.98 7.93
N PRO A 28 3.67 20.86 8.74
CA PRO A 28 3.01 20.48 10.00
C PRO A 28 1.98 19.34 9.89
N ARG A 29 1.39 19.13 8.71
CA ARG A 29 0.42 18.07 8.43
C ARG A 29 1.02 16.67 8.42
N TYR A 30 2.34 16.54 8.29
CA TYR A 30 3.07 15.27 8.37
C TYR A 30 3.63 15.00 9.77
N ILE A 31 3.49 15.97 10.68
CA ILE A 31 4.04 15.88 12.04
C ILE A 31 2.95 15.34 12.96
N ARG A 32 3.17 14.13 13.47
CA ARG A 32 2.31 13.54 14.50
C ARG A 32 2.50 14.27 15.83
N LYS A 33 1.41 14.64 16.49
CA LYS A 33 1.46 15.31 17.80
C LYS A 33 1.84 14.29 18.88
N GLU A 34 2.67 14.68 19.84
CA GLU A 34 3.22 13.80 20.89
C GLU A 34 2.16 13.06 21.72
N LYS A 35 0.93 13.55 21.80
CA LYS A 35 -0.18 12.85 22.50
C LYS A 35 -0.57 11.52 21.85
N ASP A 36 -0.16 11.30 20.60
CA ASP A 36 -0.37 10.06 19.86
C ASP A 36 0.90 9.18 19.81
N ASN A 37 1.99 9.57 20.49
CA ASN A 37 3.12 8.68 20.71
C ASN A 37 2.68 7.58 21.66
N ILE A 38 2.25 6.47 21.08
CA ILE A 38 2.25 5.21 21.78
C ILE A 38 3.74 4.83 21.89
N ASP A 39 4.41 5.32 22.93
CA ASP A 39 5.63 4.70 23.47
C ASP A 39 5.23 3.34 24.06
N ALA A 40 4.69 2.46 23.22
CA ALA A 40 4.55 1.07 23.56
C ALA A 40 5.98 0.55 23.72
N PRO A 41 6.28 -0.18 24.80
CA PRO A 41 7.50 -0.97 24.85
C PRO A 41 7.57 -1.74 23.54
N ILE A 42 8.70 -1.64 22.83
CA ILE A 42 8.96 -2.50 21.67
C ILE A 42 9.00 -3.92 22.25
N ASN A 43 7.85 -4.56 22.25
CA ASN A 43 7.72 -5.96 22.60
C ASN A 43 8.52 -6.70 21.52
N THR A 44 9.64 -7.29 21.92
CA THR A 44 10.57 -8.02 21.03
C THR A 44 9.97 -9.34 20.54
N THR A 45 8.67 -9.53 20.69
CA THR A 45 7.95 -10.69 20.20
C THR A 45 8.01 -10.68 18.68
N SER A 46 8.50 -11.77 18.09
CA SER A 46 8.62 -11.89 16.63
C SER A 46 7.26 -12.16 16.00
N ILE A 47 6.99 -11.49 14.87
CA ILE A 47 5.79 -11.74 14.06
C ILE A 47 5.69 -13.24 13.71
N PRO A 48 4.54 -13.90 13.93
CA PRO A 48 4.36 -15.31 13.59
C PRO A 48 4.62 -15.57 12.10
N ILE A 49 5.35 -16.64 11.79
CA ILE A 49 5.56 -17.12 10.41
C ILE A 49 4.66 -18.32 10.17
N ILE A 50 3.84 -18.33 9.14
CA ILE A 50 2.89 -19.40 8.79
C ILE A 50 3.31 -20.06 7.49
N ASP A 51 3.39 -21.39 7.47
CA ASP A 51 3.68 -22.18 6.29
C ASP A 51 2.39 -22.67 5.61
N LEU A 52 2.10 -22.12 4.42
CA LEU A 52 0.88 -22.45 3.69
C LEU A 52 0.91 -23.85 3.05
N HIS A 53 2.09 -24.44 2.84
CA HIS A 53 2.22 -25.83 2.40
C HIS A 53 1.75 -26.79 3.49
N LEU A 54 2.08 -26.50 4.76
CA LEU A 54 1.62 -27.32 5.89
C LEU A 54 0.10 -27.24 6.09
N LEU A 55 -0.52 -26.09 5.82
CA LEU A 55 -1.99 -25.96 5.84
C LEU A 55 -2.66 -26.82 4.76
N SER A 56 -1.96 -27.06 3.66
CA SER A 56 -2.40 -27.88 2.53
C SER A 56 -1.90 -29.34 2.60
N SER A 57 -1.17 -29.71 3.66
CA SER A 57 -0.57 -31.03 3.80
C SER A 57 -1.62 -32.13 3.99
N SER A 58 -1.32 -33.31 3.44
CA SER A 58 -2.09 -34.55 3.67
C SER A 58 -1.88 -35.13 5.08
N SER A 59 -0.80 -34.74 5.77
CA SER A 59 -0.48 -35.15 7.14
C SER A 59 -1.39 -34.42 8.13
N SER A 60 -2.31 -35.16 8.78
CA SER A 60 -3.30 -34.55 9.67
C SER A 60 -2.67 -33.86 10.89
N GLN A 61 -1.55 -34.37 11.40
CA GLN A 61 -0.92 -33.82 12.60
C GLN A 61 -0.18 -32.50 12.33
N GLU A 62 0.57 -32.41 11.23
CA GLU A 62 1.30 -31.19 10.85
C GLU A 62 0.33 -30.08 10.44
N LYS A 63 -0.71 -30.46 9.69
CA LYS A 63 -1.79 -29.56 9.31
C LYS A 63 -2.49 -28.98 10.53
N GLU A 64 -2.88 -29.80 11.50
CA GLU A 64 -3.57 -29.32 12.71
C GLU A 64 -2.68 -28.37 13.51
N LYS A 65 -1.39 -28.71 13.67
CA LYS A 65 -0.43 -27.86 14.37
C LYS A 65 -0.27 -26.49 13.71
N GLU A 66 -0.12 -26.46 12.39
CA GLU A 66 0.03 -25.19 11.66
C GLU A 66 -1.29 -24.40 11.63
N LEU A 67 -2.44 -25.10 11.58
CA LEU A 67 -3.76 -24.47 11.64
C LEU A 67 -4.00 -23.79 12.99
N GLU A 68 -3.64 -24.43 14.11
CA GLU A 68 -3.75 -23.82 15.44
C GLU A 68 -2.84 -22.60 15.60
N LYS A 69 -1.61 -22.69 15.08
CA LYS A 69 -0.68 -21.55 15.01
C LYS A 69 -1.24 -20.42 14.15
N PHE A 70 -1.87 -20.73 13.02
CA PHE A 70 -2.52 -19.75 12.14
C PHE A 70 -3.70 -19.06 12.84
N LYS A 71 -4.58 -19.82 13.49
CA LYS A 71 -5.68 -19.27 14.31
C LYS A 71 -5.13 -18.35 15.41
N SER A 72 -4.10 -18.80 16.12
CA SER A 72 -3.46 -18.00 17.17
C SER A 72 -2.89 -16.70 16.61
N ALA A 73 -2.22 -16.73 15.45
CA ALA A 73 -1.70 -15.52 14.82
C ALA A 73 -2.82 -14.52 14.48
N LEU A 74 -3.94 -15.00 13.91
CA LEU A 74 -5.08 -14.14 13.59
C LEU A 74 -5.74 -13.53 14.84
N THR A 75 -5.85 -14.27 15.94
CA THR A 75 -6.55 -13.80 17.15
C THR A 75 -5.69 -12.99 18.10
N SER A 76 -4.38 -13.29 18.19
CA SER A 76 -3.47 -12.60 19.11
C SER A 76 -2.69 -11.46 18.47
N TRP A 77 -2.32 -11.59 17.18
CA TRP A 77 -1.55 -10.59 16.46
C TRP A 77 -2.37 -9.80 15.44
N GLY A 78 -3.33 -10.46 14.77
CA GLY A 78 -4.02 -9.89 13.61
C GLY A 78 -3.15 -9.79 12.35
N LEU A 79 -1.88 -10.22 12.42
CA LEU A 79 -0.92 -10.22 11.31
C LEU A 79 0.06 -11.40 11.41
N PHE A 80 0.61 -11.84 10.28
CA PHE A 80 1.59 -12.92 10.18
C PHE A 80 2.41 -12.80 8.89
N GLN A 81 3.57 -13.45 8.86
CA GLN A 81 4.37 -13.65 7.64
C GLN A 81 4.01 -15.00 7.02
N ALA A 82 3.80 -15.07 5.72
CA ALA A 82 3.53 -16.34 5.03
C ALA A 82 4.77 -16.86 4.32
N ILE A 83 5.04 -18.16 4.42
CA ILE A 83 5.99 -18.92 3.59
C ILE A 83 5.25 -20.05 2.87
N GLY A 84 5.86 -20.68 1.88
CA GLY A 84 5.21 -21.75 1.11
C GLY A 84 3.98 -21.25 0.33
N HIS A 85 3.97 -19.98 -0.08
CA HIS A 85 2.82 -19.35 -0.75
C HIS A 85 2.78 -19.56 -2.27
N ASP A 86 3.72 -20.33 -2.84
CA ASP A 86 3.82 -20.66 -4.27
C ASP A 86 3.87 -19.47 -5.23
N ILE A 87 4.19 -18.27 -4.72
CA ILE A 87 4.45 -17.10 -5.57
C ILE A 87 5.92 -17.20 -5.99
N PRO A 88 6.22 -17.25 -7.29
CA PRO A 88 7.59 -17.31 -7.77
C PRO A 88 8.41 -16.13 -7.25
N SER A 89 9.60 -16.39 -6.70
CA SER A 89 10.50 -15.32 -6.24
C SER A 89 10.84 -14.36 -7.38
N THR A 90 11.01 -14.88 -8.59
CA THR A 90 11.25 -14.08 -9.80
C THR A 90 10.16 -13.06 -10.08
N LEU A 91 8.90 -13.38 -9.78
CA LEU A 91 7.77 -12.45 -9.93
C LEU A 91 7.82 -11.34 -8.86
N LEU A 92 8.19 -11.68 -7.63
CA LEU A 92 8.36 -10.70 -6.55
C LEU A 92 9.54 -9.76 -6.85
N ASP A 93 10.66 -10.31 -7.32
CA ASP A 93 11.84 -9.55 -7.73
C ASP A 93 11.51 -8.60 -8.89
N GLU A 94 10.76 -9.08 -9.88
CA GLU A 94 10.32 -8.26 -11.01
C GLU A 94 9.37 -7.15 -10.56
N LEU A 95 8.42 -7.45 -9.66
CA LEU A 95 7.51 -6.45 -9.09
C LEU A 95 8.27 -5.36 -8.33
N GLN A 96 9.24 -5.73 -7.49
CA GLN A 96 10.07 -4.78 -6.76
C GLN A 96 10.92 -3.93 -7.70
N ARG A 97 11.56 -4.55 -8.70
CA ARG A 97 12.36 -3.85 -9.71
C ARG A 97 11.52 -2.85 -10.48
N THR A 98 10.37 -3.27 -10.99
CA THR A 98 9.46 -2.45 -11.79
C THR A 98 8.83 -1.32 -10.97
N ALA A 99 8.50 -1.58 -9.71
CA ALA A 99 8.08 -0.54 -8.77
C ALA A 99 9.16 0.52 -8.61
N LYS A 100 10.39 0.12 -8.28
CA LYS A 100 11.53 1.03 -8.12
C LYS A 100 11.78 1.86 -9.39
N GLU A 101 11.82 1.20 -10.55
CA GLU A 101 11.98 1.85 -11.84
C GLU A 101 10.88 2.91 -12.11
N PHE A 102 9.62 2.64 -11.75
CA PHE A 102 8.54 3.62 -11.88
C PHE A 102 8.76 4.85 -11.01
N PHE A 103 9.13 4.68 -9.74
CA PHE A 103 9.33 5.82 -8.84
C PHE A 103 10.63 6.59 -9.09
N ASP A 104 11.62 5.95 -9.71
CA ASP A 104 12.84 6.58 -10.21
C ASP A 104 12.58 7.46 -11.46
N LEU A 105 11.40 7.38 -12.09
CA LEU A 105 11.02 8.26 -13.20
C LEU A 105 10.92 9.74 -12.76
N PRO A 106 11.11 10.69 -13.68
CA PRO A 106 10.82 12.10 -13.45
C PRO A 106 9.39 12.34 -12.97
N MET A 107 9.17 13.42 -12.21
CA MET A 107 7.84 13.76 -11.68
C MET A 107 6.80 13.93 -12.78
N GLU A 108 7.19 14.53 -13.90
CA GLU A 108 6.33 14.75 -15.06
C GLU A 108 5.78 13.44 -15.64
N GLU A 109 6.59 12.38 -15.62
CA GLU A 109 6.17 11.05 -16.09
C GLU A 109 5.23 10.37 -15.09
N LYS A 110 5.50 10.51 -13.78
CA LYS A 110 4.65 9.94 -12.73
C LYS A 110 3.30 10.66 -12.64
N HIS A 111 3.29 11.98 -12.84
CA HIS A 111 2.07 12.77 -12.80
C HIS A 111 1.02 12.39 -13.84
N LYS A 112 1.44 11.76 -14.96
CA LYS A 112 0.51 11.24 -15.98
C LYS A 112 -0.46 10.20 -15.42
N TYR A 113 -0.07 9.55 -14.33
CA TYR A 113 -0.86 8.52 -13.66
C TYR A 113 -1.52 9.04 -12.38
N SER A 114 -1.53 10.36 -12.14
CA SER A 114 -2.03 10.94 -10.89
C SER A 114 -3.48 10.54 -10.62
N THR A 115 -3.80 10.35 -9.34
CA THR A 115 -5.19 10.15 -8.92
C THR A 115 -6.04 11.36 -9.31
N ASN A 116 -6.98 11.15 -10.24
CA ASN A 116 -7.95 12.17 -10.62
C ASN A 116 -9.17 12.04 -9.71
N PHE A 117 -9.27 12.92 -8.70
CA PHE A 117 -10.47 12.99 -7.89
C PHE A 117 -11.56 13.78 -8.62
N ASN A 118 -12.66 13.13 -9.00
CA ASN A 118 -13.78 13.76 -9.70
C ASN A 118 -15.06 13.86 -8.84
N GLY A 119 -14.95 13.76 -7.52
CA GLY A 119 -16.10 13.81 -6.62
C GLY A 119 -16.87 12.50 -6.48
N LYS A 120 -16.56 11.46 -7.27
CA LYS A 120 -17.13 10.13 -7.09
C LYS A 120 -16.17 9.28 -6.26
N GLN A 121 -16.70 8.59 -5.24
CA GLN A 121 -15.99 7.60 -4.42
C GLN A 121 -15.56 6.34 -5.21
N GLU A 122 -15.21 6.49 -6.48
CA GLU A 122 -14.49 5.44 -7.18
C GLU A 122 -13.12 5.33 -6.51
N LEU A 123 -12.72 4.09 -6.19
CA LEU A 123 -11.43 3.76 -5.58
C LEU A 123 -10.34 4.70 -6.12
N LEU A 124 -9.67 5.42 -5.21
CA LEU A 124 -8.62 6.39 -5.53
C LEU A 124 -7.44 5.68 -6.16
N GLN A 125 -7.55 5.43 -7.47
CA GLN A 125 -6.52 4.78 -8.26
C GLN A 125 -5.58 5.83 -8.83
N GLY A 126 -4.33 5.42 -9.05
CA GLY A 126 -3.28 6.26 -9.60
C GLY A 126 -2.17 6.56 -8.61
N TYR A 127 -1.26 7.43 -9.06
CA TYR A 127 -0.14 7.94 -8.31
C TYR A 127 -0.58 9.14 -7.45
N GLY A 128 -0.23 9.16 -6.17
CA GLY A 128 -0.69 10.21 -5.28
C GLY A 128 -0.44 9.94 -3.81
N ASN A 129 -0.95 10.86 -3.02
CA ASN A 129 -1.04 10.77 -1.57
C ASN A 129 -2.50 10.53 -1.17
N ASP A 130 -2.72 10.22 0.11
CA ASP A 130 -4.07 10.15 0.66
C ASP A 130 -4.78 11.49 0.51
N LEU A 131 -6.10 11.45 0.32
CA LEU A 131 -6.92 12.67 0.28
C LEU A 131 -6.96 13.31 1.67
N ILE A 132 -6.86 14.64 1.68
CA ILE A 132 -7.17 15.44 2.86
C ILE A 132 -8.68 15.62 2.94
N VAL A 133 -9.30 15.01 3.94
CA VAL A 133 -10.73 15.13 4.23
C VAL A 133 -11.02 16.04 5.43
N SER A 134 -9.99 16.47 6.17
CA SER A 134 -10.14 17.45 7.25
C SER A 134 -8.87 18.28 7.51
N ASP A 135 -9.04 19.46 8.12
CA ASP A 135 -7.93 20.37 8.43
C ASP A 135 -6.97 19.81 9.49
N ASP A 136 -7.45 18.97 10.38
CA ASP A 136 -6.70 18.35 11.47
C ASP A 136 -6.08 16.99 11.12
N GLN A 137 -6.35 16.48 9.92
CA GLN A 137 -5.80 15.21 9.45
C GLN A 137 -4.27 15.26 9.35
N VAL A 138 -3.61 14.36 10.07
CA VAL A 138 -2.20 14.02 9.88
C VAL A 138 -2.11 13.00 8.74
N ILE A 139 -1.21 13.23 7.79
CA ILE A 139 -1.04 12.37 6.61
C ILE A 139 0.33 11.67 6.62
N ASP A 140 0.40 10.53 5.95
CA ASP A 140 1.63 9.74 5.88
C ASP A 140 2.69 10.43 5.01
N TRP A 141 3.96 10.33 5.43
CA TRP A 141 5.12 10.75 4.63
C TRP A 141 5.43 9.70 3.55
N SER A 142 4.51 9.50 2.60
CA SER A 142 4.65 8.50 1.55
C SER A 142 3.90 8.87 0.28
N ASP A 143 4.55 8.75 -0.88
CA ASP A 143 3.85 8.69 -2.17
C ASP A 143 3.47 7.25 -2.50
N ARG A 144 2.31 7.06 -3.14
CA ARG A 144 1.72 5.75 -3.42
C ARG A 144 1.30 5.64 -4.88
N LEU A 145 1.42 4.45 -5.45
CA LEU A 145 0.71 4.08 -6.67
C LEU A 145 -0.31 3.00 -6.30
N TYR A 146 -1.60 3.34 -6.39
CA TYR A 146 -2.70 2.45 -6.08
C TYR A 146 -3.41 1.99 -7.36
N LEU A 147 -3.43 0.68 -7.61
CA LEU A 147 -4.03 0.13 -8.83
C LEU A 147 -4.96 -1.03 -8.51
N LEU A 148 -6.15 -1.02 -9.12
CA LEU A 148 -7.05 -2.17 -9.08
C LEU A 148 -6.50 -3.27 -9.99
N VAL A 149 -6.15 -4.42 -9.41
CA VAL A 149 -5.65 -5.59 -10.16
C VAL A 149 -6.76 -6.58 -10.47
N LYS A 150 -7.81 -6.67 -9.67
CA LYS A 150 -8.97 -7.52 -9.99
C LYS A 150 -10.27 -6.84 -9.54
N PRO A 151 -11.39 -7.07 -10.27
CA PRO A 151 -11.50 -7.94 -11.46
C PRO A 151 -10.95 -7.26 -12.74
N LEU A 152 -10.69 -8.05 -13.79
CA LEU A 152 -9.98 -7.59 -15.00
C LEU A 152 -10.77 -6.55 -15.82
N ASP A 153 -12.09 -6.70 -15.84
CA ASP A 153 -13.06 -5.84 -16.53
C ASP A 153 -13.22 -4.46 -15.88
N GLN A 154 -12.87 -4.34 -14.60
CA GLN A 154 -12.91 -3.08 -13.85
C GLN A 154 -11.57 -2.34 -13.83
N ARG A 155 -10.50 -2.91 -14.41
CA ARG A 155 -9.19 -2.26 -14.43
C ARG A 155 -9.22 -0.98 -15.27
N ASN A 156 -8.81 0.13 -14.67
CA ASN A 156 -8.58 1.36 -15.41
C ASN A 156 -7.16 1.40 -15.99
N TYR A 157 -6.95 0.76 -17.14
CA TYR A 157 -5.63 0.69 -17.81
C TYR A 157 -5.01 2.05 -18.17
N LYS A 158 -5.78 3.15 -18.13
CA LYS A 158 -5.22 4.50 -18.33
C LYS A 158 -4.29 4.91 -17.17
N LEU A 159 -4.55 4.40 -15.97
CA LEU A 159 -3.75 4.66 -14.76
C LEU A 159 -2.60 3.66 -14.59
N TRP A 160 -2.53 2.60 -15.41
CA TRP A 160 -1.46 1.62 -15.36
C TRP A 160 -0.22 2.13 -16.12
N PRO A 161 0.93 2.29 -15.44
CA PRO A 161 2.17 2.73 -16.07
C PRO A 161 2.54 1.91 -17.31
N GLN A 162 2.95 2.62 -18.36
CA GLN A 162 3.51 1.98 -19.56
C GLN A 162 5.03 1.78 -19.44
N HIS A 163 5.66 2.59 -18.60
CA HIS A 163 7.07 2.49 -18.24
C HIS A 163 7.19 2.22 -16.74
N PRO A 164 8.11 1.31 -16.34
CA PRO A 164 8.94 0.47 -17.20
C PRO A 164 8.12 -0.61 -17.96
N THR A 165 8.68 -1.09 -19.07
CA THR A 165 8.08 -2.17 -19.87
C THR A 165 7.94 -3.42 -19.01
N GLY A 166 6.74 -3.99 -18.92
CA GLY A 166 6.46 -5.14 -18.04
C GLY A 166 5.43 -4.84 -16.96
N PHE A 167 5.24 -3.57 -16.57
CA PHE A 167 4.36 -3.19 -15.46
C PHE A 167 2.94 -3.79 -15.55
N ARG A 168 2.35 -3.78 -16.75
CA ARG A 168 0.99 -4.33 -17.01
C ARG A 168 0.91 -5.85 -16.98
N TYR A 169 2.03 -6.53 -17.18
CA TYR A 169 2.11 -7.99 -17.25
C TYR A 169 2.40 -8.61 -15.89
N LEU A 170 2.73 -7.81 -14.87
CA LEU A 170 2.89 -8.22 -13.46
C LEU A 170 1.56 -8.59 -12.77
N SER A 171 0.58 -9.09 -13.52
CA SER A 171 -0.64 -9.62 -12.93
C SER A 171 -0.27 -10.85 -12.09
N PRO A 172 -0.50 -10.85 -10.77
CA PRO A 172 -0.23 -12.03 -9.95
C PRO A 172 -1.06 -13.20 -10.50
N MET A 173 -0.37 -14.24 -10.99
CA MET A 173 -0.98 -15.53 -11.35
C MET A 173 -1.38 -16.23 -10.05
N SER A 174 -2.44 -15.77 -9.37
CA SER A 174 -3.05 -16.51 -8.27
C SER A 174 -4.47 -16.01 -7.97
N THR A 175 -5.32 -16.95 -7.56
CA THR A 175 -6.78 -16.94 -7.44
C THR A 175 -7.30 -16.37 -6.12
N ALA A 176 -6.81 -15.21 -5.66
CA ALA A 176 -7.51 -14.47 -4.60
C ALA A 176 -8.19 -13.21 -5.14
N SER A 177 -9.38 -12.96 -4.60
CA SER A 177 -10.24 -11.79 -4.88
C SER A 177 -9.56 -10.52 -4.40
N THR A 178 -9.51 -9.52 -5.29
CA THR A 178 -9.02 -8.15 -5.05
C THR A 178 -7.58 -8.05 -4.54
N TYR A 179 -6.62 -7.99 -5.48
CA TYR A 179 -5.30 -7.44 -5.17
C TYR A 179 -5.29 -5.95 -5.50
N CYS A 180 -4.80 -5.14 -4.56
CA CYS A 180 -4.34 -3.79 -4.84
C CYS A 180 -2.83 -3.81 -4.68
N ILE A 181 -2.10 -3.36 -5.70
CA ILE A 181 -0.68 -3.09 -5.54
C ILE A 181 -0.62 -1.74 -4.83
N ILE A 182 -0.13 -1.73 -3.59
CA ILE A 182 0.24 -0.52 -2.88
C ILE A 182 1.75 -0.52 -2.82
N LEU A 183 2.38 0.35 -3.60
CA LEU A 183 3.81 0.57 -3.55
C LEU A 183 4.05 1.82 -2.71
N PHE A 184 4.76 1.65 -1.61
CA PHE A 184 5.27 2.75 -0.81
C PHE A 184 6.73 2.97 -1.15
N ILE A 185 7.12 4.23 -1.32
CA ILE A 185 8.50 4.62 -1.05
C ILE A 185 8.53 5.36 0.27
N ASN A 186 9.24 4.76 1.24
CA ASN A 186 9.72 5.52 2.37
C ASN A 186 10.92 6.32 1.88
N CYS A 187 10.74 7.62 1.67
CA CYS A 187 11.85 8.56 1.53
C CYS A 187 12.45 8.74 2.92
N GLY A 188 13.45 7.90 3.25
CA GLY A 188 14.31 8.04 4.43
C GLY A 188 15.51 8.93 4.16
#